data_AF-A0A923XCU1-F1
#
_entry.id   AF-A0A923XCU1-F1
#
_cell.length_a   1.000
_cell.length_b   1.000
_cell.length_c   1.000
_cell.angle_alpha   90.00
_cell.angle_beta   90.00
_cell.angle_gamma   90.00
#
_symmetry.space_group_name_H-M   'P 1'
#
loop_
_entity.id
_entity.type
_entity.pdbx_description
1 polymer ?
#
loop_
_entity_poly.entity_id
_entity_poly.type
_entity_poly.pdbx_seq_one_letter_code
_entity_poly.pdbx_strand_id
1 'polypeptide(L)'
;MQRRSAFRTLTGCALVASTAGLLAACSESRPQFSSIDLTGADYAKDFRLPDQDGKIRSLQDFRGKVVVVFFGYTQCPDVCPTTLTELA
;
A
#
# COMPACT_ATOMS: atom_id res chain seq x y z
N MET A 1 -19.88 -18.32 -51.38
CA MET A 1 -20.41 -18.36 -49.99
C MET A 1 -19.33 -18.32 -48.90
N GLN A 2 -18.09 -18.78 -49.13
CA GLN A 2 -17.00 -18.80 -48.12
C GLN A 2 -16.50 -17.41 -47.63
N ARG A 3 -16.50 -16.37 -48.47
CA ARG A 3 -16.05 -15.01 -48.06
C ARG A 3 -16.98 -14.32 -47.05
N ARG A 4 -18.29 -14.65 -47.07
CA ARG A 4 -19.28 -14.07 -46.17
C ARG A 4 -19.28 -14.73 -44.78
N SER A 5 -18.95 -16.03 -44.69
CA SER A 5 -18.76 -16.68 -43.38
C SER A 5 -17.45 -16.25 -42.74
N ALA A 6 -16.36 -16.15 -43.53
CA ALA A 6 -15.06 -15.66 -43.05
C ALA A 6 -15.14 -14.24 -42.45
N PHE A 7 -15.93 -13.34 -43.08
CA PHE A 7 -16.19 -12.02 -42.53
C PHE A 7 -16.93 -12.08 -41.19
N ARG A 8 -17.94 -12.93 -41.04
CA ARG A 8 -18.71 -13.08 -39.78
C ARG A 8 -17.85 -13.64 -38.64
N THR A 9 -16.95 -14.59 -38.92
CA THR A 9 -16.02 -15.12 -37.90
C THR A 9 -14.99 -14.07 -37.47
N LEU A 10 -14.46 -13.28 -38.41
CA LEU A 10 -13.53 -12.19 -38.11
C LEU A 10 -14.16 -11.09 -37.24
N THR A 11 -15.40 -10.70 -37.50
CA THR A 11 -16.10 -9.71 -36.66
C THR A 11 -16.40 -10.24 -35.26
N GLY A 12 -16.75 -11.53 -35.14
CA GLY A 12 -16.98 -12.19 -33.85
C GLY A 12 -15.72 -12.23 -32.97
N CYS A 13 -14.57 -12.61 -33.54
CA CYS A 13 -13.30 -12.62 -32.79
C CYS A 13 -12.86 -11.22 -32.36
N ALA A 14 -13.09 -10.19 -33.18
CA ALA A 14 -12.77 -8.81 -32.81
C ALA A 14 -13.58 -8.33 -31.59
N LEU A 15 -14.89 -8.61 -31.56
CA LEU A 15 -15.76 -8.27 -30.42
C LEU A 15 -15.35 -8.96 -29.12
N VAL A 16 -14.96 -10.24 -29.20
CA VAL A 16 -14.49 -11.01 -28.03
C VAL A 16 -13.14 -10.49 -27.53
N ALA A 17 -12.22 -10.15 -28.44
CA ALA A 17 -10.92 -9.59 -28.06
C ALA A 17 -11.05 -8.21 -27.41
N SER A 18 -11.94 -7.35 -27.91
CA SER A 18 -12.20 -6.02 -27.35
C SER A 18 -12.80 -6.09 -25.94
N THR A 19 -13.76 -6.99 -25.72
CA THR A 19 -14.39 -7.17 -24.40
C THR A 19 -13.42 -7.77 -23.38
N ALA A 20 -12.61 -8.75 -23.77
CA ALA A 20 -11.55 -9.30 -22.92
C ALA A 20 -10.48 -8.25 -22.56
N GLY A 21 -10.10 -7.40 -23.51
CA GLY A 21 -9.15 -6.30 -23.26
C GLY A 21 -9.68 -5.25 -22.27
N LEU A 22 -10.97 -4.91 -22.35
CA LEU A 22 -11.63 -4.01 -21.39
C LEU A 22 -11.68 -4.60 -19.98
N LEU A 23 -11.92 -5.90 -19.85
CA LEU A 23 -11.92 -6.60 -18.56
C LEU A 23 -10.53 -6.70 -17.92
N ALA A 24 -9.48 -6.91 -18.72
CA ALA A 24 -8.10 -6.95 -18.23
C ALA A 24 -7.59 -5.57 -17.78
N ALA A 25 -8.07 -4.48 -18.40
CA ALA A 25 -7.70 -3.12 -18.01
C ALA A 25 -8.26 -2.69 -16.63
N CYS A 26 -9.26 -3.41 -16.10
CA CYS A 26 -9.78 -3.20 -14.75
C CYS A 26 -9.03 -4.01 -13.68
N SER A 27 -7.99 -4.77 -14.03
CA SER A 27 -7.14 -5.38 -13.00
C SER A 27 -6.26 -4.28 -12.39
N GLU A 28 -6.64 -3.84 -11.21
CA GLU A 28 -5.92 -2.84 -10.43
C GLU A 28 -4.46 -3.26 -10.24
N SER A 29 -3.52 -2.44 -10.72
CA SER A 29 -2.10 -2.63 -10.46
C SER A 29 -1.91 -2.64 -8.95
N ARG A 30 -1.43 -3.77 -8.42
CA ARG A 30 -1.17 -3.89 -6.98
C ARG A 30 -0.27 -2.73 -6.56
N PRO A 31 -0.62 -1.98 -5.51
CA PRO A 31 0.23 -0.89 -5.04
C PRO A 31 1.61 -1.46 -4.72
N GLN A 32 2.62 -1.00 -5.46
CA GLN A 32 3.99 -1.36 -5.20
C GLN A 32 4.45 -0.55 -3.99
N PHE A 33 5.02 -1.24 -2.99
CA PHE A 33 5.64 -0.56 -1.87
C PHE A 33 6.75 0.36 -2.38
N SER A 34 6.61 1.66 -2.12
CA SER A 34 7.51 2.70 -2.60
C SER A 34 8.21 3.38 -1.43
N SER A 35 8.96 2.60 -0.66
CA SER A 35 9.84 3.11 0.39
C SER A 35 10.92 2.08 0.73
N ILE A 36 11.76 2.40 1.70
CA ILE A 36 12.85 1.52 2.14
C ILE A 36 12.25 0.38 2.97
N ASP A 37 12.45 -0.85 2.50
CA ASP A 37 12.14 -2.03 3.29
C ASP A 37 13.25 -2.28 4.32
N LEU A 38 12.91 -2.18 5.60
CA LEU A 38 13.81 -2.42 6.73
C LEU A 38 13.72 -3.86 7.25
N THR A 39 13.00 -4.75 6.56
CA THR A 39 12.91 -6.16 6.92
C THR A 39 14.30 -6.79 6.91
N GLY A 40 14.77 -7.21 8.09
CA GLY A 40 16.10 -7.79 8.26
C GLY A 40 17.21 -6.81 8.67
N ALA A 41 16.89 -5.52 8.88
CA ALA A 41 17.82 -4.58 9.46
C ALA A 41 18.32 -5.05 10.84
N ASP A 42 19.59 -4.77 11.16
CA ASP A 42 20.20 -5.09 12.44
C ASP A 42 19.91 -4.04 13.53
N TYR A 43 19.37 -2.87 13.14
CA TYR A 43 18.90 -1.79 14.00
C TYR A 43 17.37 -1.72 14.12
N ALA A 44 16.87 -0.80 14.95
CA ALA A 44 15.44 -0.53 15.18
C ALA A 44 14.61 -1.76 15.58
N LYS A 45 15.24 -2.75 16.25
CA LYS A 45 14.58 -4.00 16.68
C LYS A 45 13.67 -3.84 17.91
N ASP A 46 13.97 -2.86 18.76
CA ASP A 46 13.18 -2.51 19.93
C ASP A 46 13.47 -1.07 20.36
N PHE A 47 12.60 -0.52 21.20
CA PHE A 47 12.83 0.73 21.92
C PHE A 47 12.44 0.56 23.39
N ARG A 48 13.01 1.39 24.26
CA ARG A 48 12.61 1.46 25.66
C ARG A 48 12.57 2.92 26.07
N LEU A 49 11.38 3.51 25.96
CA LEU A 49 11.18 4.93 26.17
C LEU A 49 10.02 5.16 27.14
N PRO A 50 10.10 6.16 28.03
CA PRO A 50 8.95 6.59 28.81
C PRO A 50 7.87 7.17 27.88
N ASP A 51 6.61 6.79 28.11
CA ASP A 51 5.46 7.45 27.50
C ASP A 51 5.14 8.79 28.19
N GLN A 52 4.08 9.47 27.74
CA GLN A 52 3.61 10.74 28.32
C GLN A 52 3.21 10.65 29.81
N ASP A 53 2.98 9.44 30.32
CA ASP A 53 2.63 9.17 31.72
C ASP A 53 3.86 8.69 32.53
N GLY A 54 5.04 8.64 31.91
CA GLY A 54 6.29 8.21 32.52
C GLY A 54 6.46 6.68 32.58
N LYS A 55 5.53 5.90 32.03
CA LYS A 55 5.65 4.44 31.99
C LYS A 55 6.58 4.03 30.85
N ILE A 56 7.55 3.17 31.14
CA ILE A 56 8.44 2.61 30.12
C ILE A 56 7.63 1.71 29.18
N ARG A 57 7.71 2.01 27.87
CA ARG A 57 7.13 1.24 26.78
C ARG A 57 8.20 0.67 25.86
N SER A 58 7.88 -0.48 25.27
CA SER A 58 8.69 -1.19 24.28
C SER A 58 7.84 -1.73 23.14
N LEU A 59 8.45 -2.17 22.04
CA LEU A 59 7.71 -2.83 20.95
C LEU A 59 7.01 -4.11 21.43
N GLN A 60 7.53 -4.74 22.48
CA GLN A 60 6.99 -5.98 23.04
C GLN A 60 5.59 -5.80 23.65
N ASP A 61 5.28 -4.59 24.12
CA ASP A 61 3.97 -4.24 24.69
C ASP A 61 2.86 -4.22 23.63
N PHE A 62 3.22 -4.14 22.34
CA PHE A 62 2.29 -4.04 21.22
C PHE A 62 2.27 -5.29 20.32
N ARG A 63 2.79 -6.43 20.80
CA ARG A 63 2.79 -7.68 20.03
C ARG A 63 1.39 -8.09 19.55
N GLY A 64 1.32 -8.58 18.31
CA GLY A 64 0.07 -8.96 17.66
C GLY A 64 -0.69 -7.79 17.03
N LYS A 65 -0.15 -6.57 17.07
CA LYS A 65 -0.73 -5.38 16.44
C LYS A 65 0.20 -4.84 15.36
N VAL A 66 -0.37 -4.14 14.39
CA VAL A 66 0.40 -3.28 13.47
C VAL A 66 0.80 -2.02 14.24
N VAL A 67 2.09 -1.70 14.23
CA VAL A 67 2.65 -0.56 14.96
C VAL A 67 3.24 0.43 13.97
N VAL A 68 2.77 1.68 14.02
CA VAL A 68 3.33 2.80 13.26
C VAL A 68 4.14 3.66 14.22
N VAL A 69 5.40 3.93 13.87
CA VAL A 69 6.30 4.78 14.66
C VAL A 69 6.57 6.05 13.87
N PHE A 70 6.28 7.20 14.47
CA PHE A 70 6.52 8.52 13.90
C PHE A 70 7.56 9.26 14.73
N PHE A 71 8.61 9.78 14.07
CA PHE A 71 9.64 10.60 14.69
C PHE A 71 9.35 12.08 14.40
N GLY A 72 9.00 12.83 15.44
CA GLY A 72 8.73 14.26 15.35
C GLY A 72 9.12 15.00 16.64
N TYR A 73 8.82 16.29 16.69
CA TYR A 73 9.09 17.13 17.86
C TYR A 73 7.99 18.18 18.02
N THR A 74 7.75 18.63 19.26
CA THR A 74 6.60 19.47 19.64
C THR A 74 6.61 20.86 19.00
N GLN A 75 7.78 21.37 18.65
CA GLN A 75 7.96 22.72 18.08
C GLN A 75 7.91 22.75 16.54
N CYS A 76 7.54 21.65 15.90
CA CYS A 76 7.45 21.53 14.45
C CYS A 76 6.11 22.13 13.99
N PRO A 77 6.09 23.30 13.33
CA PRO A 77 4.86 24.09 13.19
C PRO A 77 3.85 23.53 12.19
N ASP A 78 4.29 22.75 11.19
CA ASP A 78 3.43 22.41 10.04
C ASP A 78 3.30 20.90 9.82
N VAL A 79 4.40 20.23 9.43
CA VAL A 79 4.32 18.84 8.94
C VAL A 79 3.99 17.84 10.07
N CYS A 80 4.52 18.06 11.27
CA CYS A 80 4.35 17.13 12.38
C CYS A 80 2.90 17.05 12.91
N PRO A 81 2.18 18.16 13.18
CA PRO A 81 0.78 18.07 13.61
C PRO A 81 -0.13 17.52 12.50
N THR A 82 0.19 17.83 11.24
CA THR A 82 -0.56 17.31 10.08
C THR A 82 -0.41 15.80 9.97
N THR A 83 0.83 15.28 9.97
CA THR A 83 1.08 13.82 9.88
C THR A 83 0.47 13.07 11.07
N LEU A 84 0.54 13.61 12.29
CA LEU A 84 -0.10 12.98 13.45
C LEU A 84 -1.63 12.89 13.29
N THR A 85 -2.24 13.86 12.62
CA THR A 85 -3.70 13.87 12.34
C THR A 85 -4.06 12.84 11.28
N GLU A 86 -3.21 12.61 10.28
CA GLU A 86 -3.42 11.60 9.23
C GLU A 86 -3.27 10.15 9.75
N LEU A 87 -2.50 9.95 10.81
CA LEU A 87 -2.25 8.62 11.42
C LEU A 87 -3.25 8.25 12.52
N ALA A 88 -4.09 9.18 12.98
CA ALA A 88 -5.08 8.98 14.04
C ALA A 88 -6.35 8.28 13.56
#